data_AF-A0A821AAE8-F1
#
_entry.id   AF-A0A821AAE8-F1
#
_cell.length_a   1.000
_cell.length_b   1.000
_cell.length_c   1.000
_cell.angle_alpha   90.00
_cell.angle_beta   90.00
_cell.angle_gamma   90.00
#
_symmetry.space_group_name_H-M   'P 1'
#
loop_
_entity.id
_entity.type
_entity.pdbx_description
1 polymer ?
#
loop_
_entity_poly.entity_id
_entity_poly.type
_entity_poly.pdbx_seq_one_letter_code
_entity_poly.pdbx_strand_id
1 'polypeptide(L)'
;MITSLIASTCIFTDRGHGLFMCSPTEIQKLSIASDVKEQISEMLCELYDPSIAMPEAPKQNFFAKIFASNTSLDSDQLFGEAAGKAPYGVAKKEDVNANMNRMRGTVDSACGAVNDTRNKLIERGQKLGEVEIASKQMSDRAEELASLAHKVLLKQKEKAEWWSFSSKKS
;
A
#
# COMPACT_ATOMS: atom_id res chain seq x y z
N MET A 1 -21.55 -32.30 -1.89
CA MET A 1 -21.36 -33.08 -0.65
C MET A 1 -19.98 -32.71 -0.11
N ILE A 2 -19.87 -31.52 0.48
CA ILE A 2 -18.63 -31.04 1.11
C ILE A 2 -18.81 -31.39 2.58
N THR A 3 -18.48 -32.62 2.92
CA THR A 3 -18.54 -33.13 4.28
C THR A 3 -17.18 -33.73 4.60
N SER A 4 -16.58 -33.20 5.66
CA SER A 4 -15.40 -33.71 6.37
C SER A 4 -14.04 -33.38 5.74
N LEU A 5 -13.37 -32.36 6.26
CA LEU A 5 -12.34 -32.51 7.29
C LEU A 5 -11.78 -31.12 7.62
N ILE A 6 -11.42 -30.89 8.88
CA ILE A 6 -10.40 -29.92 9.26
C ILE A 6 -9.25 -30.07 8.25
N ALA A 7 -9.09 -29.09 7.35
CA ALA A 7 -8.13 -29.16 6.27
C ALA A 7 -6.76 -29.49 6.88
N SER A 8 -6.21 -30.64 6.51
CA SER A 8 -4.90 -31.11 6.94
C SER A 8 -3.92 -29.95 6.88
N THR A 9 -3.45 -29.52 8.05
CA THR A 9 -2.70 -28.27 8.24
C THR A 9 -1.40 -28.25 7.41
N CYS A 10 -0.96 -29.40 6.90
CA CYS A 10 0.24 -29.56 6.08
C CYS A 10 -0.04 -30.43 4.83
N ILE A 11 0.44 -30.01 3.65
CA ILE A 11 0.41 -30.78 2.39
C ILE A 11 1.80 -30.75 1.75
N PHE A 12 2.26 -31.86 1.16
CA PHE A 12 3.56 -31.95 0.47
C PHE A 12 3.41 -32.22 -1.02
N THR A 13 4.28 -31.63 -1.84
CA THR A 13 4.38 -31.85 -3.29
C THR A 13 5.44 -32.89 -3.63
N ASP A 14 5.36 -33.40 -4.85
CA ASP A 14 6.28 -34.40 -5.42
C ASP A 14 7.76 -33.96 -5.43
N ARG A 15 8.03 -32.66 -5.37
CA ARG A 15 9.37 -32.05 -5.39
C ARG A 15 9.91 -31.64 -4.01
N GLY A 16 9.30 -32.10 -2.92
CA GLY A 16 9.78 -31.80 -1.57
C GLY A 16 9.38 -30.42 -1.06
N HIS A 17 8.40 -29.76 -1.67
CA HIS A 17 7.82 -28.54 -1.11
C HIS A 17 6.63 -28.89 -0.22
N GLY A 18 6.59 -28.32 0.98
CA GLY A 18 5.47 -28.42 1.89
C GLY A 18 4.74 -27.08 1.99
N LEU A 19 3.43 -27.12 2.15
CA LEU A 19 2.61 -25.96 2.51
C LEU A 19 1.96 -26.23 3.87
N PHE A 20 2.22 -25.35 4.82
CA PHE A 20 1.62 -25.40 6.15
C PHE A 20 0.74 -24.17 6.38
N MET A 21 -0.51 -24.38 6.81
CA MET A 21 -1.43 -23.29 7.14
C MET A 21 -1.47 -23.08 8.65
N CYS A 22 -0.63 -22.17 9.16
CA CYS A 22 -0.61 -21.80 10.58
C CYS A 22 -1.95 -21.17 11.04
N SER A 23 -2.64 -20.49 10.13
CA SER A 23 -3.97 -19.90 10.36
C SER A 23 -4.76 -19.80 9.05
N PRO A 24 -6.08 -19.52 9.08
CA PRO A 24 -6.88 -19.34 7.85
C PRO A 24 -6.38 -18.25 6.90
N THR A 25 -5.50 -17.36 7.37
CA THR A 25 -4.95 -16.23 6.59
C THR A 25 -3.43 -16.29 6.42
N GLU A 26 -2.76 -17.29 7.00
CA GLU A 26 -1.31 -17.38 7.01
C GLU A 26 -0.83 -18.71 6.43
N ILE A 27 -0.05 -18.61 5.37
CA ILE A 27 0.49 -19.74 4.63
C ILE A 27 2.00 -19.71 4.75
N GLN A 28 2.59 -20.78 5.28
CA GLN A 28 4.03 -20.95 5.40
C GLN A 28 4.52 -22.03 4.42
N LYS A 29 5.56 -21.70 3.66
CA LYS A 29 6.21 -22.64 2.74
C LYS A 29 7.38 -23.32 3.43
N LEU A 30 7.42 -24.65 3.35
CA LEU A 30 8.51 -25.49 3.79
C LEU A 30 9.19 -26.13 2.58
N SER A 31 10.47 -26.44 2.68
CA SER A 31 11.19 -27.19 1.65
C SER A 31 12.06 -28.22 2.34
N ILE A 32 11.88 -29.47 1.93
CA ILE A 32 12.56 -30.65 2.47
C ILE A 32 13.38 -31.24 1.32
N ALA A 33 14.56 -31.77 1.64
CA ALA A 33 15.37 -32.49 0.67
C ALA A 33 14.57 -33.67 0.11
N SER A 34 14.58 -33.84 -1.20
CA SER A 34 13.77 -34.86 -1.89
C SER A 34 14.06 -36.28 -1.38
N ASP A 35 15.29 -36.53 -0.94
CA ASP A 35 15.75 -37.81 -0.40
C ASP A 35 15.08 -38.19 0.93
N VAL A 36 14.58 -37.21 1.69
CA VAL A 36 13.92 -37.42 2.98
C VAL A 36 12.41 -37.69 2.81
N LYS A 37 11.87 -37.50 1.58
CA LYS A 37 10.44 -37.62 1.28
C LYS A 37 9.85 -38.96 1.67
N GLU A 38 10.54 -40.06 1.35
CA GLU A 38 10.06 -41.42 1.60
C GLU A 38 9.98 -41.73 3.10
N GLN A 39 10.78 -41.02 3.91
CA GLN A 39 10.84 -41.16 5.36
C GLN A 39 9.88 -40.20 6.09
N ILE A 40 9.23 -39.25 5.40
CA ILE A 40 8.37 -38.25 6.04
C ILE A 40 7.27 -38.92 6.87
N SER A 41 6.64 -39.98 6.35
CA SER A 41 5.58 -40.69 7.07
C SER A 41 6.06 -41.37 8.35
N GLU A 42 7.34 -41.74 8.42
CA GLU A 42 7.97 -42.37 9.59
C GLU A 42 8.51 -41.31 10.57
N MET A 43 8.82 -40.11 10.07
CA MET A 43 9.21 -38.94 10.87
C MET A 43 8.02 -38.20 11.50
N LEU A 44 6.79 -38.52 11.09
CA LEU A 44 5.58 -37.99 11.73
C LEU A 44 5.47 -38.58 13.13
N CYS A 45 5.79 -37.77 14.15
CA CYS A 45 5.55 -38.17 15.54
C CYS A 45 4.05 -38.28 15.79
N GLU A 46 3.62 -39.35 16.45
CA GLU A 46 2.29 -39.43 17.02
C GLU A 46 2.23 -38.50 18.23
N LEU A 47 1.37 -37.48 18.16
CA LEU A 47 1.17 -36.53 19.27
C LEU A 47 0.47 -37.19 20.47
N TYR A 48 -0.26 -38.27 20.20
CA TYR A 48 -1.04 -38.99 21.18
C TYR A 48 -0.69 -40.47 21.12
N ASP A 49 -0.10 -40.97 22.21
CA ASP A 49 0.11 -42.38 22.42
C ASP A 49 -1.04 -42.93 23.29
N PRO A 50 -1.98 -43.71 22.72
CA PRO A 50 -3.09 -44.28 23.48
C PRO A 50 -2.65 -45.29 24.55
N SER A 51 -1.40 -45.77 24.51
CA SER A 51 -0.83 -46.63 25.55
C SER A 51 -0.41 -45.85 26.80
N ILE A 52 -0.27 -44.51 26.69
CA ILE A 52 -0.02 -43.63 27.82
C ILE A 52 -1.37 -43.27 28.44
N ALA A 53 -1.63 -43.81 29.63
CA ALA A 53 -2.81 -43.45 30.40
C ALA A 53 -2.84 -41.93 30.63
N MET A 54 -3.98 -41.31 30.32
CA MET A 54 -4.17 -39.88 30.55
C MET A 54 -3.85 -39.56 32.02
N PRO A 55 -2.95 -38.60 32.30
CA PRO A 55 -2.62 -38.24 33.67
C PRO A 55 -3.89 -37.91 34.44
N GLU A 56 -3.97 -38.37 35.70
CA GLU A 56 -5.11 -38.05 36.57
C GLU A 56 -5.26 -36.53 36.64
N ALA A 57 -6.51 -36.05 36.51
CA ALA A 57 -6.80 -34.64 36.61
C ALA A 57 -6.20 -34.09 37.92
N PRO A 58 -5.54 -32.91 37.90
CA PRO A 58 -4.96 -32.34 39.10
C PRO A 58 -6.04 -32.25 40.19
N LYS A 59 -5.70 -32.70 41.40
CA LYS A 59 -6.63 -32.67 42.53
C LYS A 59 -7.19 -31.26 42.70
N GLN A 60 -8.46 -31.16 43.07
CA GLN A 60 -9.07 -29.88 43.44
C GLN A 60 -8.15 -29.20 44.48
N ASN A 61 -7.73 -27.96 44.21
CA ASN A 61 -6.71 -27.19 44.97
C ASN A 61 -5.22 -27.52 44.68
N PHE A 62 -4.89 -28.22 43.59
CA PHE A 62 -3.49 -28.37 43.12
C PHE A 62 -2.79 -27.02 42.95
N PHE A 63 -3.42 -26.12 42.20
CA PHE A 63 -2.92 -24.76 42.02
C PHE A 63 -2.90 -24.00 43.33
N ALA A 64 -3.92 -24.14 44.17
CA ALA A 64 -3.91 -23.51 45.48
C ALA A 64 -2.74 -24.01 46.34
N LYS A 65 -2.34 -25.28 46.29
CA LYS A 65 -1.15 -25.77 47.03
C LYS A 65 0.17 -25.30 46.43
N ILE A 66 0.29 -25.20 45.11
CA ILE A 66 1.50 -24.69 44.45
C ILE A 66 1.65 -23.18 44.66
N PHE A 67 0.54 -22.44 44.62
CA PHE A 67 0.50 -20.99 44.80
C PHE A 67 0.29 -20.53 46.26
N ALA A 68 -0.01 -21.43 47.21
CA ALA A 68 -0.11 -21.12 48.64
C ALA A 68 1.17 -21.43 49.43
N SER A 69 2.22 -21.97 48.79
CA SER A 69 3.56 -21.88 49.36
C SER A 69 4.04 -20.44 49.18
N ASN A 70 4.43 -19.78 50.28
CA ASN A 70 4.71 -18.35 50.42
C ASN A 70 5.94 -17.84 49.62
N THR A 71 6.01 -18.12 48.33
CA THR A 71 6.68 -17.24 47.38
C THR A 71 5.56 -16.47 46.71
N SER A 72 5.48 -15.16 46.93
CA SER A 72 4.61 -14.26 46.20
C SER A 72 4.88 -14.39 44.71
N LEU A 73 4.18 -15.33 44.07
CA LEU A 73 4.20 -15.50 42.63
C LEU A 73 3.37 -14.35 42.07
N ASP A 74 4.08 -13.28 41.74
CA ASP A 74 3.51 -12.08 41.17
C ASP A 74 2.86 -12.42 39.83
N SER A 75 1.53 -12.39 39.81
CA SER A 75 0.73 -12.66 38.62
C SER A 75 1.11 -11.73 37.46
N ASP A 76 1.59 -10.52 37.75
CA ASP A 76 2.04 -9.56 36.74
C ASP A 76 3.42 -9.94 36.17
N GLN A 77 4.23 -10.69 36.90
CA GLN A 77 5.52 -11.20 36.41
C GLN A 77 5.37 -12.47 35.58
N LEU A 78 4.36 -13.30 35.89
CA LEU A 78 4.07 -14.56 35.17
C LEU A 78 3.17 -14.37 33.94
N PHE A 79 2.25 -13.40 33.98
CA PHE A 79 1.25 -13.19 32.93
C PHE A 79 1.13 -11.73 32.46
N GLY A 80 1.89 -10.81 33.07
CA GLY A 80 1.96 -9.41 32.66
C GLY A 80 3.16 -9.12 31.75
N GLU A 81 3.48 -7.84 31.60
CA GLU A 81 4.44 -7.35 30.59
C GLU A 81 5.88 -7.82 30.81
N ALA A 82 6.21 -8.24 32.05
CA ALA A 82 7.52 -8.78 32.43
C ALA A 82 7.69 -10.28 32.11
N ALA A 83 6.62 -11.00 31.75
CA ALA A 83 6.62 -12.44 31.44
C ALA A 83 7.37 -12.81 30.13
N GLY A 84 7.99 -11.82 29.48
CA GLY A 84 8.70 -11.96 28.22
C GLY A 84 7.80 -11.76 27.01
N LYS A 85 8.43 -11.48 25.87
CA LYS A 85 7.69 -11.34 24.60
C LYS A 85 7.13 -12.69 24.20
N ALA A 86 5.87 -12.69 23.76
CA ALA A 86 5.24 -13.88 23.20
C ALA A 86 6.13 -14.50 22.09
N PRO A 87 6.16 -15.84 21.95
CA PRO A 87 6.90 -16.52 20.90
C PRO A 87 6.62 -15.87 19.54
N TYR A 88 7.63 -15.83 18.65
CA TYR A 88 7.55 -15.18 17.32
C TYR A 88 6.41 -15.68 16.41
N GLY A 89 5.65 -16.72 16.80
CA GLY A 89 4.48 -17.24 16.10
C GLY A 89 3.15 -17.19 16.86
N VAL A 90 3.09 -16.56 18.05
CA VAL A 90 1.80 -16.33 18.71
C VAL A 90 1.13 -15.13 18.04
N ALA A 91 0.03 -15.40 17.33
CA ALA A 91 -0.80 -14.39 16.72
C ALA A 91 -1.17 -13.34 17.78
N LYS A 92 -0.62 -12.13 17.63
CA LYS A 92 -1.14 -10.97 18.35
C LYS A 92 -2.60 -10.85 17.94
N LYS A 93 -3.51 -10.75 18.91
CA LYS A 93 -4.88 -10.33 18.65
C LYS A 93 -4.81 -8.88 18.19
N GLU A 94 -4.55 -8.68 16.90
CA GLU A 94 -4.63 -7.39 16.24
C GLU A 94 -6.06 -6.90 16.43
N ASP A 95 -6.22 -5.78 17.10
CA ASP A 95 -7.52 -5.16 17.27
C ASP A 95 -7.94 -4.62 15.90
N VAL A 96 -8.73 -5.40 15.16
CA VAL A 96 -9.11 -5.14 13.76
C VAL A 96 -9.68 -3.73 13.57
N ASN A 97 -10.35 -3.18 14.60
CA ASN A 97 -10.86 -1.82 14.62
C ASN A 97 -9.77 -0.74 14.67
N ALA A 98 -8.66 -0.97 15.38
CA ALA A 98 -7.58 0.00 15.49
C ALA A 98 -6.81 0.14 14.17
N ASN A 99 -6.59 -0.97 13.46
CA ASN A 99 -5.95 -0.95 12.14
C ASN A 99 -6.87 -0.31 11.08
N MET A 100 -8.17 -0.63 11.12
CA MET A 100 -9.17 -0.03 10.21
C MET A 100 -9.32 1.49 10.43
N ASN A 101 -9.31 1.99 11.67
CA ASN A 101 -9.36 3.43 11.94
C ASN A 101 -8.11 4.17 11.44
N ARG A 102 -6.92 3.58 11.58
CA ARG A 102 -5.67 4.16 11.03
C ARG A 102 -5.70 4.20 9.50
N MET A 103 -6.18 3.12 8.88
CA MET A 103 -6.32 3.04 7.43
C MET A 103 -7.35 4.06 6.91
N ARG A 104 -8.49 4.21 7.60
CA ARG A 104 -9.51 5.22 7.30
C ARG A 104 -8.96 6.64 7.40
N GLY A 105 -8.20 6.97 8.45
CA GLY A 105 -7.57 8.29 8.58
C GLY A 105 -6.56 8.58 7.46
N THR A 106 -5.83 7.57 7.00
CA THR A 106 -4.90 7.69 5.87
C THR A 106 -5.65 7.93 4.56
N VAL A 107 -6.75 7.21 4.33
CA VAL A 107 -7.61 7.37 3.14
C VAL A 107 -8.30 8.73 3.12
N ASP A 108 -8.82 9.20 4.25
CA ASP A 108 -9.49 10.51 4.36
C ASP A 108 -8.51 11.66 4.09
N SER A 109 -7.28 11.57 4.60
CA SER A 109 -6.21 12.54 4.31
C SER A 109 -5.82 12.55 2.83
N ALA A 110 -5.68 11.37 2.21
CA ALA A 110 -5.39 11.26 0.78
C ALA A 110 -6.53 11.84 -0.08
N CYS A 111 -7.78 11.58 0.29
CA CYS A 111 -8.96 12.13 -0.39
C CYS A 111 -8.99 13.67 -0.32
N GLY A 112 -8.66 14.25 0.84
CA GLY A 112 -8.53 15.70 1.01
C GLY A 112 -7.49 16.32 0.07
N ALA A 113 -6.28 15.73 0.00
CA ALA A 113 -5.23 16.19 -0.91
C ALA A 113 -5.64 16.11 -2.39
N VAL A 114 -6.38 15.07 -2.77
CA VAL A 114 -6.93 14.92 -4.14
C VAL A 114 -7.97 16.01 -4.43
N ASN A 115 -8.85 16.31 -3.49
CA ASN A 115 -9.86 17.36 -3.66
C ASN A 115 -9.22 18.76 -3.82
N ASP A 116 -8.20 19.07 -3.03
CA ASP A 116 -7.45 20.33 -3.17
C ASP A 116 -6.75 20.42 -4.53
N THR A 117 -6.16 19.32 -4.98
CA THR A 117 -5.51 19.24 -6.31
C THR A 117 -6.53 19.44 -7.43
N ARG A 118 -7.73 18.88 -7.29
CA ARG A 118 -8.84 19.08 -8.23
C ARG A 118 -9.24 20.56 -8.32
N ASN A 119 -9.35 21.26 -7.19
CA ASN A 119 -9.70 22.69 -7.19
C ASN A 119 -8.64 23.53 -7.91
N LYS A 120 -7.35 23.29 -7.64
CA LYS A 120 -6.24 23.97 -8.34
C LYS A 120 -6.25 23.72 -9.86
N LEU A 121 -6.65 22.52 -10.27
CA LEU A 121 -6.83 22.18 -11.70
C LEU A 121 -7.97 22.96 -12.34
N ILE A 122 -9.08 23.15 -11.63
CA ILE A 122 -10.21 23.97 -12.10
C ILE A 122 -9.79 25.43 -12.29
N GLU A 123 -9.12 26.00 -11.28
CA GLU A 123 -8.59 27.38 -11.36
C GLU A 123 -7.59 27.54 -12.52
N ARG A 124 -6.70 26.55 -12.71
CA ARG A 124 -5.79 26.52 -13.85
C ARG A 124 -6.55 26.48 -15.18
N GLY A 125 -7.63 25.71 -15.27
CA GLY A 125 -8.48 25.63 -16.46
C GLY A 125 -9.11 26.98 -16.80
N GLN A 126 -9.61 27.71 -15.81
CA GLN A 126 -10.15 29.06 -16.00
C GLN A 126 -9.08 30.04 -16.50
N LYS A 127 -7.90 30.05 -15.86
CA LYS A 127 -6.78 30.91 -16.26
C LYS A 127 -6.27 30.59 -17.67
N LEU A 128 -6.25 29.32 -18.07
CA LEU A 128 -5.88 28.93 -19.43
C LEU A 128 -6.87 29.47 -20.46
N GLY A 129 -8.17 29.48 -20.15
CA GLY A 129 -9.18 30.10 -21.00
C GLY A 129 -8.98 31.60 -21.17
N GLU A 130 -8.64 32.31 -20.10
CA GLU A 130 -8.30 33.75 -20.16
C GLU A 130 -7.07 34.01 -21.04
N VAL A 131 -6.02 33.20 -20.89
CA VAL A 131 -4.79 33.29 -21.70
C VAL A 131 -5.07 32.98 -23.16
N GLU A 132 -5.93 32.01 -23.48
CA GLU A 132 -6.33 31.70 -24.85
C GLU A 132 -7.01 32.89 -25.52
N ILE A 133 -7.95 33.54 -24.84
CA ILE A 133 -8.63 34.74 -25.34
C ILE A 133 -7.63 35.88 -25.55
N ALA A 134 -6.78 36.14 -24.56
CA ALA A 134 -5.75 37.19 -24.65
C ALA A 134 -4.75 36.92 -25.78
N SER A 135 -4.35 35.66 -25.97
CA SER A 135 -3.45 35.23 -27.05
C SER A 135 -4.10 35.41 -28.41
N LYS A 136 -5.39 35.10 -28.54
CA LYS A 136 -6.13 35.33 -29.79
C LYS A 136 -6.18 36.82 -30.12
N GLN A 137 -6.56 37.67 -29.17
CA GLN A 137 -6.56 39.13 -29.35
C GLN A 137 -5.17 39.67 -29.69
N MET A 138 -4.11 39.11 -29.09
CA MET A 138 -2.74 39.49 -29.39
C MET A 138 -2.33 39.09 -30.82
N SER A 139 -2.75 37.91 -31.28
CA SER A 139 -2.54 37.45 -32.65
C SER A 139 -3.21 38.39 -33.66
N ASP A 140 -4.49 38.72 -33.43
CA ASP A 140 -5.25 39.62 -34.31
C ASP A 140 -4.56 40.99 -34.41
N ARG A 141 -4.11 41.55 -33.28
CA ARG A 141 -3.35 42.81 -33.24
C ARG A 141 -2.00 42.73 -33.95
N ALA A 142 -1.32 41.59 -33.87
CA ALA A 142 -0.04 41.39 -34.55
C ALA A 142 -0.22 41.36 -36.08
N GLU A 143 -1.30 40.74 -36.58
CA GLU A 143 -1.65 40.77 -38.00
C GLU A 143 -1.98 42.18 -38.49
N GLU A 144 -2.76 42.94 -37.71
CA GLU A 144 -3.04 44.35 -38.00
C GLU A 144 -1.75 45.20 -38.04
N LEU A 145 -0.87 45.03 -37.06
CA LEU A 145 0.42 45.74 -37.00
C LEU A 145 1.29 45.40 -38.20
N ALA A 146 1.36 44.13 -38.61
CA ALA A 146 2.12 43.68 -39.77
C ALA A 146 1.57 44.33 -41.06
N SER A 147 0.25 44.38 -41.22
CA SER A 147 -0.41 45.06 -42.36
C SER A 147 -0.12 46.56 -42.40
N LEU A 148 -0.17 47.24 -41.24
CA LEU A 148 0.17 48.66 -41.13
C LEU A 148 1.64 48.92 -41.44
N ALA A 149 2.55 48.12 -40.88
CA ALA A 149 3.98 48.22 -41.17
C ALA A 149 4.27 48.02 -42.66
N HIS A 150 3.63 47.04 -43.30
CA HIS A 150 3.75 46.81 -44.74
C HIS A 150 3.29 48.03 -45.55
N LYS A 151 2.13 48.63 -45.21
CA LYS A 151 1.64 49.85 -45.86
C LYS A 151 2.58 51.04 -45.69
N VAL A 152 3.17 51.21 -44.51
CA VAL A 152 4.14 52.29 -44.25
C VAL A 152 5.39 52.09 -45.10
N LEU A 153 5.91 50.86 -45.18
CA LEU A 153 7.07 50.54 -46.02
C LEU A 153 6.80 50.82 -47.50
N LEU A 154 5.61 50.45 -48.00
CA LEU A 154 5.23 50.74 -49.38
C LEU A 154 5.24 52.25 -49.68
N LYS A 155 4.61 53.04 -48.79
CA LYS A 155 4.60 54.51 -48.91
C LYS A 155 6.00 55.13 -48.85
N GLN A 156 6.89 54.59 -48.02
CA GLN A 156 8.27 55.06 -47.96
C GLN A 156 9.03 54.75 -49.26
N LYS A 157 8.79 53.57 -49.86
CA LYS A 157 9.36 53.22 -51.16
C LYS A 157 8.86 54.14 -52.28
N GLU A 158 7.55 54.37 -52.37
CA GLU A 158 6.96 55.29 -53.35
C GLU A 158 7.52 56.71 -53.23
N LYS A 159 7.65 57.20 -51.98
CA LYS A 159 8.26 58.50 -51.70
C LYS A 159 9.71 58.56 -52.19
N ALA A 160 10.51 57.53 -51.95
CA ALA A 160 11.90 57.46 -52.43
C ALA A 160 12.00 57.48 -53.96
N GLU A 161 11.11 56.76 -54.65
CA GLU A 161 11.03 56.79 -56.12
C GLU A 161 10.66 58.17 -56.66
N TRP A 162 9.72 58.86 -56.01
CA TRP A 162 9.31 60.22 -56.40
C TRP A 162 10.43 61.25 -56.28
N TRP A 163 11.24 61.21 -55.21
CA TRP A 163 12.42 62.08 -55.07
C TRP A 163 13.47 61.81 -56.14
N SER A 164 13.73 60.53 -56.45
CA SER A 164 14.68 60.13 -57.51
C SER A 164 14.21 60.62 -58.90
N PHE A 165 12.91 60.52 -59.19
CA PHE A 165 12.34 61.03 -60.43
C PHE A 165 12.42 62.56 -60.53
N SER A 166 12.08 63.28 -59.45
CA SER A 166 12.14 64.74 -59.41
C SER A 166 13.58 65.26 -59.59
N SER A 167 14.57 64.55 -59.05
CA SER A 167 16.00 64.90 -59.23
C SER A 167 16.52 64.69 -60.65
N LYS A 168 15.90 63.86 -61.47
CA LYS A 168 16.32 63.61 -62.87
C LYS A 168 15.74 64.60 -63.88
N LYS A 169 14.78 65.44 -63.46
CA LYS A 169 14.12 66.44 -64.30
C LYS A 169 14.64 67.87 -64.11
N SER A 170 15.54 68.08 -63.15
CA SER A 170 16.30 69.33 -62.96
C SER A 170 17.66 69.24 -63.63
#